data_AF-A0A3S9MIA8-F1
#
_entry.id   AF-A0A3S9MIA8-F1
#
_cell.length_a   1.000
_cell.length_b   1.000
_cell.length_c   1.000
_cell.angle_alpha   90.00
_cell.angle_beta   90.00
_cell.angle_gamma   90.00
#
_symmetry.space_group_name_H-M   'P 1'
#
loop_
_entity.id
_entity.type
_entity.pdbx_description
1 polymer ?
#
loop_
_entity_poly.entity_id
_entity_poly.type
_entity_poly.pdbx_seq_one_letter_code
_entity_poly.pdbx_strand_id
1 'polypeptide(L)'
;MTASSAKSLTLRLDAARALLAVTGEVEPLLARILPLVREGMESHQWPTENSALRTAAALGPAGAPPAPRLRELVARRDSSKDVMVALWKVTRDADEMLPILLANWTAFPRVRPDVVACLIDMGPAAAPALPLIREELSSPRRHNNDSRTDDRSNVRYDVAADEGLLRDCRRLVAALKV
;
A
#
# COMPACT_ATOMS: atom_id res chain seq x y z
N MET A 1 12.04 -23.12 2.28
CA MET A 1 11.13 -23.01 3.45
C MET A 1 9.98 -24.00 3.31
N THR A 2 9.60 -24.73 4.36
CA THR A 2 8.47 -25.68 4.32
C THR A 2 7.13 -24.94 4.45
N ALA A 3 6.02 -25.52 3.96
CA ALA A 3 4.69 -24.92 4.08
C ALA A 3 4.26 -24.68 5.54
N SER A 4 4.70 -25.53 6.47
CA SER A 4 4.46 -25.37 7.92
C SER A 4 5.25 -24.18 8.49
N SER A 5 6.51 -24.03 8.09
CA SER A 5 7.35 -22.88 8.49
C SER A 5 6.79 -21.55 7.98
N ALA A 6 6.31 -21.51 6.73
CA ALA A 6 5.71 -20.33 6.13
C ALA A 6 4.43 -19.87 6.87
N LYS A 7 3.55 -20.81 7.23
CA LYS A 7 2.36 -20.51 8.04
C LYS A 7 2.73 -19.94 9.41
N SER A 8 3.75 -20.50 10.06
CA SER A 8 4.27 -19.99 11.33
C SER A 8 4.84 -18.58 11.20
N LEU A 9 5.53 -18.28 10.10
CA LEU A 9 6.06 -16.94 9.83
C LEU A 9 4.94 -15.91 9.60
N THR A 10 3.91 -16.25 8.80
CA THR A 10 2.73 -15.41 8.60
C THR A 10 2.07 -15.04 9.93
N LEU A 11 1.83 -16.04 10.80
CA LEU A 11 1.22 -15.82 12.12
C LEU A 11 2.06 -14.88 12.99
N ARG A 12 3.38 -15.04 13.01
CA ARG A 12 4.28 -14.18 13.78
C ARG A 12 4.27 -12.72 13.28
N LEU A 13 4.21 -12.52 11.96
CA LEU A 13 4.11 -11.20 11.35
C LEU A 13 2.78 -10.51 11.70
N ASP A 14 1.66 -11.24 11.58
CA ASP A 14 0.36 -10.71 11.96
C ASP A 14 0.26 -10.38 13.45
N ALA A 15 0.81 -11.24 14.32
CA ALA A 15 0.86 -10.98 15.76
C ALA A 15 1.72 -9.76 16.09
N ALA A 16 2.88 -9.59 15.43
CA ALA A 16 3.72 -8.42 15.59
C ALA A 16 3.00 -7.13 15.18
N ARG A 17 2.31 -7.15 14.03
CA ARG A 17 1.52 -6.01 13.55
C ARG A 17 0.37 -5.67 14.51
N ALA A 18 -0.32 -6.68 15.03
CA ALA A 18 -1.38 -6.48 16.02
C ALA A 18 -0.83 -5.86 17.31
N LEU A 19 0.31 -6.34 17.80
CA LEU A 19 0.96 -5.80 18.99
C LEU A 19 1.35 -4.33 18.80
N LEU A 20 1.99 -4.00 17.67
CA LEU A 20 2.33 -2.61 17.30
C LEU A 20 1.10 -1.71 17.28
N ALA A 21 -0.03 -2.19 16.75
CA ALA A 21 -1.27 -1.42 16.69
C ALA A 21 -1.89 -1.17 18.07
N VAL A 22 -1.69 -2.07 19.04
CA VAL A 22 -2.24 -1.94 20.41
C VAL A 22 -1.31 -1.13 21.32
N THR A 23 0.00 -1.33 21.22
CA THR A 23 0.97 -0.70 22.14
C THR A 23 1.51 0.63 21.60
N GLY A 24 1.60 0.80 20.28
CA GLY A 24 2.34 1.90 19.66
C GLY A 24 3.86 1.81 19.85
N GLU A 25 4.37 0.76 20.50
CA GLU A 25 5.77 0.61 20.86
C GLU A 25 6.55 -0.12 19.76
N VAL A 26 7.24 0.63 18.92
CA VAL A 26 8.05 0.08 17.81
C VAL A 26 9.44 -0.35 18.29
N GLU A 27 10.10 0.51 19.06
CA GLU A 27 11.50 0.37 19.46
C GLU A 27 11.84 -0.97 20.15
N PRO A 28 11.11 -1.40 21.20
CA PRO A 28 11.47 -2.65 21.92
C PRO A 28 11.28 -3.91 21.06
N LEU A 29 10.46 -3.83 20.01
CA LEU A 29 10.13 -4.97 19.15
C LEU A 29 10.96 -4.99 17.86
N LEU A 30 11.62 -3.90 17.50
CA LEU A 30 12.24 -3.71 16.19
C LEU A 30 13.27 -4.80 15.86
N ALA A 31 14.17 -5.08 16.81
CA ALA A 31 15.22 -6.10 16.64
C ALA A 31 14.64 -7.51 16.42
N ARG A 32 13.43 -7.78 16.95
CA ARG A 32 12.73 -9.06 16.78
C ARG A 32 11.93 -9.12 15.48
N ILE A 33 11.34 -8.01 15.06
CA ILE A 33 10.42 -7.96 13.91
C ILE A 33 11.20 -7.87 12.58
N LEU A 34 12.27 -7.06 12.50
CA LEU A 34 12.98 -6.83 11.23
C LEU A 34 13.48 -8.11 10.53
N PRO A 35 14.05 -9.11 11.23
CA PRO A 35 14.40 -10.38 10.59
C PRO A 35 13.20 -11.11 9.99
N LEU A 36 12.05 -11.08 10.65
CA LEU A 36 10.82 -11.73 10.16
C LEU A 36 10.28 -11.05 8.92
N VAL A 37 10.34 -9.72 8.88
CA VAL A 37 9.94 -8.93 7.72
C VAL A 37 10.80 -9.27 6.52
N ARG A 38 12.14 -9.34 6.69
CA ARG A 38 13.06 -9.76 5.62
C ARG A 38 12.78 -11.17 5.13
N GLU A 39 12.69 -12.13 6.05
CA GLU A 39 12.37 -13.53 5.73
C GLU A 39 11.03 -13.65 4.98
N GLY A 40 10.01 -12.90 5.40
CA GLY A 40 8.71 -12.92 4.77
C GLY A 40 8.70 -12.33 3.36
N MET A 41 9.46 -11.26 3.11
CA MET A 41 9.64 -10.69 1.76
C MET A 41 10.40 -11.62 0.79
N GLU A 42 11.19 -12.55 1.32
CA GLU A 42 11.94 -13.55 0.54
C GLU A 42 11.16 -14.86 0.35
N SER A 43 10.02 -15.02 1.02
CA SER A 43 9.26 -16.27 1.04
C SER A 43 8.68 -16.70 -0.31
N HIS A 44 8.45 -15.74 -1.22
CA HIS A 44 7.70 -15.91 -2.47
C HIS A 44 6.31 -16.56 -2.30
N GLN A 45 5.79 -16.58 -1.08
CA GLN A 45 4.45 -17.04 -0.77
C GLN A 45 3.58 -15.83 -0.49
N TRP A 46 2.59 -15.61 -1.36
CA TRP A 46 1.75 -14.41 -1.31
C TRP A 46 1.22 -14.06 0.10
N PRO A 47 0.69 -15.00 0.93
CA PRO A 47 0.22 -14.65 2.27
C PRO A 47 1.33 -14.15 3.21
N THR A 48 2.50 -14.79 3.16
CA THR A 48 3.64 -14.46 4.02
C THR A 48 4.31 -13.17 3.57
N GLU A 49 4.51 -13.00 2.26
CA GLU A 49 5.03 -11.77 1.67
C GLU A 49 4.11 -10.58 1.97
N ASN A 50 2.79 -10.74 1.80
CA ASN A 50 1.81 -9.70 2.12
C ASN A 50 1.84 -9.30 3.60
N SER A 51 1.92 -10.28 4.50
CA SER A 51 2.02 -10.03 5.95
C SER A 51 3.31 -9.29 6.31
N ALA A 52 4.41 -9.59 5.63
CA ALA A 52 5.68 -8.90 5.82
C ALA A 52 5.62 -7.44 5.35
N LEU A 53 5.04 -7.19 4.18
CA LEU A 53 4.83 -5.84 3.63
C LEU A 53 3.97 -4.99 4.57
N ARG A 54 2.85 -5.54 5.05
CA ARG A 54 1.96 -4.84 6.00
C ARG A 54 2.63 -4.57 7.34
N THR A 55 3.46 -5.50 7.80
CA THR A 55 4.24 -5.31 9.03
C THR A 55 5.31 -4.23 8.84
N ALA A 56 6.00 -4.20 7.71
CA ALA A 56 6.94 -3.13 7.35
C ALA A 56 6.25 -1.76 7.32
N ALA A 57 5.06 -1.69 6.70
CA ALA A 57 4.26 -0.47 6.67
C ALA A 57 3.87 0.02 8.08
N ALA A 58 3.54 -0.91 8.98
CA ALA A 58 3.18 -0.60 10.37
C ALA A 58 4.38 -0.11 11.21
N LEU A 59 5.59 -0.57 10.91
CA LEU A 59 6.82 -0.05 11.53
C LEU A 59 7.12 1.41 11.12
N GLY A 60 6.55 1.88 10.01
CA GLY A 60 6.86 3.20 9.46
C GLY A 60 8.36 3.37 9.19
N PRO A 61 8.96 4.54 9.48
CA PRO A 61 10.38 4.78 9.22
C PRO A 61 11.35 3.79 9.88
N ALA A 62 10.98 3.17 11.01
CA ALA A 62 11.82 2.14 11.63
C ALA A 62 11.96 0.88 10.76
N GLY A 63 11.01 0.66 9.84
CA GLY A 63 11.02 -0.38 8.83
C GLY A 63 11.87 -0.07 7.59
N ALA A 64 12.70 0.97 7.59
CA ALA A 64 13.54 1.37 6.44
C ALA A 64 14.60 0.35 5.97
N PRO A 65 15.22 -0.51 6.81
CA PRO A 65 16.28 -1.43 6.36
C PRO A 65 15.95 -2.28 5.11
N PRO A 66 14.72 -2.83 4.93
CA PRO A 66 14.33 -3.50 3.69
C PRO A 66 13.95 -2.59 2.50
N ALA A 67 14.12 -1.27 2.56
CA ALA A 67 13.73 -0.36 1.47
C ALA A 67 14.33 -0.70 0.09
N PRO A 68 15.62 -1.12 -0.06
CA PRO A 68 16.14 -1.55 -1.35
C PRO A 68 15.34 -2.71 -1.96
N ARG A 69 14.94 -3.68 -1.12
CA ARG A 69 14.13 -4.82 -1.56
C ARG A 69 12.72 -4.40 -1.96
N LEU A 70 12.12 -3.46 -1.23
CA LEU A 70 10.82 -2.88 -1.61
C LEU A 70 10.89 -2.20 -2.97
N ARG A 71 11.96 -1.45 -3.27
CA ARG A 71 12.17 -0.82 -4.60
C ARG A 71 12.26 -1.86 -5.72
N GLU A 72 12.99 -2.95 -5.50
CA GLU A 72 13.04 -4.07 -6.45
C GLU A 72 11.67 -4.70 -6.68
N LEU A 73 10.85 -4.82 -5.64
CA LEU A 73 9.50 -5.35 -5.74
C LEU A 73 8.60 -4.40 -6.53
N VAL A 74 8.64 -3.09 -6.25
CA VAL A 74 7.85 -2.05 -6.96
C VAL A 74 8.19 -1.97 -8.45
N ALA A 75 9.44 -2.24 -8.82
CA ALA A 75 9.86 -2.22 -10.23
C ALA A 75 9.22 -3.36 -11.08
N ARG A 76 8.53 -4.32 -10.46
CA ARG A 76 7.85 -5.41 -11.16
C ARG A 76 6.51 -4.92 -11.73
N ARG A 77 6.16 -5.38 -12.94
CA ARG A 77 4.96 -4.91 -13.69
C ARG A 77 3.60 -5.18 -13.02
N ASP A 78 3.55 -6.04 -12.00
CA ASP A 78 2.32 -6.34 -11.23
C ASP A 78 2.55 -6.17 -9.72
N SER A 79 3.18 -5.06 -9.35
CA SER A 79 3.46 -4.75 -7.96
C SER A 79 2.18 -4.62 -7.15
N SER A 80 2.09 -5.37 -6.06
CA SER A 80 0.91 -5.30 -5.20
C SER A 80 0.82 -3.94 -4.50
N LYS A 81 -0.40 -3.49 -4.22
CA LYS A 81 -0.66 -2.26 -3.46
C LYS A 81 0.08 -2.22 -2.12
N ASP A 82 0.22 -3.38 -1.47
CA ASP A 82 0.92 -3.50 -0.19
C ASP A 82 2.43 -3.18 -0.32
N VAL A 83 3.07 -3.44 -1.48
CA VAL A 83 4.47 -3.04 -1.70
C VAL A 83 4.61 -1.53 -1.77
N MET A 84 3.75 -0.85 -2.52
CA MET A 84 3.78 0.62 -2.64
C MET A 84 3.51 1.30 -1.29
N VAL A 85 2.50 0.81 -0.55
CA VAL A 85 2.17 1.32 0.78
C VAL A 85 3.34 1.10 1.74
N ALA A 86 3.95 -0.09 1.73
CA ALA A 86 5.12 -0.37 2.56
C ALA A 86 6.28 0.56 2.21
N LEU A 87 6.61 0.73 0.93
CA LEU A 87 7.70 1.61 0.50
C LEU A 87 7.46 3.05 0.96
N TRP A 88 6.26 3.60 0.72
CA TRP A 88 5.89 4.94 1.21
C TRP A 88 6.04 5.07 2.73
N LYS A 89 5.51 4.12 3.50
CA LYS A 89 5.52 4.22 4.96
C LYS A 89 6.92 4.16 5.56
N VAL A 90 7.84 3.40 4.94
CA VAL A 90 9.20 3.24 5.45
C VAL A 90 10.17 4.31 4.97
N THR A 91 10.00 4.85 3.76
CA THR A 91 10.90 5.89 3.23
C THR A 91 10.42 7.29 3.58
N ARG A 92 9.09 7.52 3.55
CA ARG A 92 8.47 8.86 3.60
C ARG A 92 9.05 9.82 2.57
N ASP A 93 9.58 9.29 1.48
CA ASP A 93 10.16 10.03 0.38
C ASP A 93 9.08 10.34 -0.66
N ALA A 94 8.62 11.58 -0.67
CA ALA A 94 7.56 12.03 -1.56
C ALA A 94 8.03 12.10 -3.02
N ASP A 95 9.28 12.53 -3.24
CA ASP A 95 9.85 12.68 -4.58
C ASP A 95 10.02 11.31 -5.26
N GLU A 96 10.39 10.29 -4.48
CA GLU A 96 10.44 8.91 -4.94
C GLU A 96 9.03 8.34 -5.21
N MET A 97 8.10 8.51 -4.26
CA MET A 97 6.83 7.79 -4.31
C MET A 97 5.80 8.39 -5.25
N LEU A 98 5.79 9.72 -5.43
CA LEU A 98 4.78 10.38 -6.25
C LEU A 98 4.71 9.81 -7.68
N PRO A 99 5.81 9.72 -8.48
CA PRO A 99 5.73 9.16 -9.83
C PRO A 99 5.26 7.71 -9.85
N ILE A 100 5.64 6.90 -8.86
CA ILE A 100 5.23 5.49 -8.72
C ILE A 100 3.71 5.41 -8.50
N LEU A 101 3.18 6.23 -7.60
CA LEU A 101 1.76 6.27 -7.25
C LEU A 101 0.90 6.72 -8.43
N LEU A 102 1.32 7.75 -9.18
CA LEU A 102 0.58 8.28 -10.33
C LEU A 102 0.60 7.32 -11.53
N ALA A 103 1.71 6.62 -11.75
CA ALA A 103 1.78 5.56 -12.77
C ALA A 103 0.79 4.43 -12.45
N ASN A 104 0.75 3.98 -11.19
CA ASN A 104 -0.15 2.92 -10.75
C ASN A 104 -1.62 3.35 -10.71
N TRP A 105 -1.91 4.60 -10.37
CA TRP A 105 -3.25 5.20 -10.47
C TRP A 105 -3.87 5.02 -11.86
N THR A 106 -3.04 5.25 -12.88
CA THR A 106 -3.44 5.20 -14.29
C THR A 106 -3.57 3.76 -14.76
N ALA A 107 -2.60 2.92 -14.42
CA ALA A 107 -2.55 1.52 -14.87
C ALA A 107 -3.59 0.62 -14.21
N PHE A 108 -3.91 0.84 -12.93
CA PHE A 108 -4.68 -0.11 -12.12
C PHE A 108 -5.77 0.59 -11.30
N PRO A 109 -7.03 0.66 -11.78
CA PRO A 109 -8.13 1.27 -11.01
C PRO A 109 -8.29 0.69 -9.59
N ARG A 110 -8.02 -0.61 -9.42
CA ARG A 110 -8.12 -1.32 -8.13
C ARG A 110 -7.21 -0.78 -7.02
N VAL A 111 -6.12 -0.06 -7.34
CA VAL A 111 -5.17 0.44 -6.32
C VAL A 111 -5.41 1.90 -5.94
N ARG A 112 -6.36 2.58 -6.58
CA ARG A 112 -6.63 4.00 -6.36
C ARG A 112 -6.95 4.35 -4.89
N PRO A 113 -7.76 3.57 -4.14
CA PRO A 113 -7.98 3.86 -2.72
C PRO A 113 -6.68 3.91 -1.90
N ASP A 114 -5.78 2.94 -2.11
CA ASP A 114 -4.49 2.90 -1.42
C ASP A 114 -3.57 4.06 -1.86
N VAL A 115 -3.61 4.44 -3.15
CA VAL A 115 -2.88 5.60 -3.66
C VAL A 115 -3.38 6.90 -3.01
N VAL A 116 -4.70 7.13 -2.94
CA VAL A 116 -5.23 8.34 -2.27
C VAL A 116 -4.83 8.38 -0.81
N ALA A 117 -4.87 7.24 -0.10
CA ALA A 117 -4.44 7.18 1.29
C ALA A 117 -2.96 7.59 1.46
N CYS A 118 -2.07 7.17 0.55
CA CYS A 118 -0.67 7.61 0.56
C CYS A 118 -0.55 9.12 0.24
N LEU A 119 -1.30 9.63 -0.73
CA LEU A 119 -1.30 11.06 -1.09
C LEU A 119 -1.80 11.95 0.05
N ILE A 120 -2.83 11.52 0.79
CA ILE A 120 -3.31 12.23 1.99
C ILE A 120 -2.22 12.28 3.06
N ASP A 121 -1.58 11.15 3.34
CA ASP A 121 -0.50 11.04 4.32
C ASP A 121 0.76 11.82 3.91
N MET A 122 0.95 12.08 2.61
CA MET A 122 2.02 12.91 2.06
C MET A 122 1.78 14.42 2.21
N GLY A 123 0.53 14.85 2.38
CA GLY A 123 0.19 16.26 2.59
C GLY A 123 0.51 17.15 1.37
N PRO A 124 1.06 18.37 1.56
CA PRO A 124 1.29 19.34 0.48
C PRO A 124 2.10 18.81 -0.72
N ALA A 125 3.01 17.86 -0.49
CA ALA A 125 3.82 17.27 -1.56
C ALA A 125 2.97 16.45 -2.56
N ALA A 126 1.73 16.10 -2.23
CA ALA A 126 0.79 15.47 -3.14
C ALA A 126 0.13 16.43 -4.15
N ALA A 127 0.41 17.74 -4.10
CA ALA A 127 -0.13 18.74 -5.03
C ALA A 127 -0.06 18.36 -6.52
N PRO A 128 1.02 17.74 -7.04
CA PRO A 128 1.07 17.37 -8.46
C PRO A 128 0.07 16.28 -8.86
N ALA A 129 -0.55 15.57 -7.90
CA ALA A 129 -1.60 14.59 -8.17
C ALA A 129 -2.97 15.24 -8.44
N LEU A 130 -3.17 16.52 -8.12
CA LEU A 130 -4.46 17.21 -8.19
C LEU A 130 -5.20 17.09 -9.54
N PRO A 131 -4.54 17.16 -10.71
CA PRO A 131 -5.23 16.96 -11.99
C PRO A 131 -5.93 15.60 -12.09
N LEU A 132 -5.23 14.51 -11.73
CA LEU A 132 -5.78 13.15 -11.77
C LEU A 132 -6.91 12.95 -10.75
N ILE A 133 -6.78 13.55 -9.56
CA ILE A 133 -7.81 13.46 -8.53
C ILE A 133 -9.08 14.22 -8.94
N ARG A 134 -8.94 15.38 -9.59
CA ARG A 134 -10.08 16.13 -10.13
C ARG A 134 -10.75 15.39 -11.29
N GLU A 135 -9.96 14.77 -12.15
CA GLU A 135 -10.47 13.90 -13.22
C GLU A 135 -11.32 12.75 -12.63
N GLU A 136 -10.80 12.07 -11.61
CA GLU A 136 -11.53 10.99 -10.92
C GLU A 136 -12.86 11.46 -10.33
N LEU A 137 -12.87 12.63 -9.67
CA LEU A 137 -14.09 13.23 -9.12
C LEU A 137 -15.10 13.67 -10.19
N SER A 138 -14.62 13.98 -11.39
CA SER A 138 -15.46 14.34 -12.53
C SER A 138 -15.97 13.12 -13.32
N SER A 139 -15.37 11.96 -13.08
CA SER A 139 -15.71 10.73 -13.80
C SER A 139 -17.05 10.18 -13.30
N PRO A 140 -18.03 9.93 -14.18
CA PRO A 140 -19.29 9.31 -13.80
C PRO A 140 -19.09 7.81 -13.60
N ARG A 141 -18.37 7.40 -12.54
CA ARG A 141 -18.15 5.97 -12.27
C ARG A 141 -19.31 5.33 -11.50
N ARG A 142 -19.67 4.12 -11.93
CA ARG A 142 -20.44 3.10 -11.19
C ARG A 142 -19.67 1.78 -11.31
N HIS A 143 -18.48 1.77 -10.69
CA HIS A 143 -17.46 0.72 -10.54
C HIS A 143 -17.20 -0.35 -11.64
N ASN A 144 -15.96 -0.35 -12.14
CA ASN A 144 -15.11 -1.51 -12.49
C ASN A 144 -15.40 -2.36 -13.74
N ASN A 145 -16.11 -1.86 -14.76
CA ASN A 145 -16.36 -2.61 -16.00
C ASN A 145 -15.46 -2.21 -17.19
N ASP A 146 -14.39 -1.46 -16.95
CA ASP A 146 -13.40 -1.08 -17.95
C ASP A 146 -12.43 -2.23 -18.30
N SER A 147 -12.36 -3.31 -17.51
CA SER A 147 -11.61 -4.53 -17.86
C SER A 147 -12.40 -5.40 -18.84
N ARG A 148 -12.33 -5.06 -20.12
CA ARG A 148 -12.96 -5.79 -21.22
C ARG A 148 -12.33 -7.18 -21.51
N THR A 149 -11.49 -7.74 -20.63
CA THR A 149 -10.56 -8.83 -21.02
C THR A 149 -10.27 -9.95 -20.01
N ASP A 150 -10.96 -10.10 -18.87
CA ASP A 150 -10.72 -11.31 -18.06
C ASP A 150 -11.96 -11.75 -17.24
N ASP A 151 -12.52 -12.91 -17.61
CA ASP A 151 -13.73 -13.50 -16.99
C ASP A 151 -13.52 -13.96 -15.54
N ARG A 152 -12.26 -13.92 -15.07
CA ARG A 152 -11.84 -14.37 -13.73
C ARG A 152 -11.67 -13.24 -12.74
N SER A 153 -11.87 -11.99 -13.16
CA SER A 153 -11.88 -10.87 -12.22
C SER A 153 -13.11 -11.00 -11.34
N ASN A 154 -12.87 -11.34 -10.08
CA ASN A 154 -13.90 -11.42 -9.04
C ASN A 154 -14.44 -10.00 -8.83
N VAL A 155 -15.45 -9.61 -9.63
CA VAL A 155 -16.09 -8.28 -9.62
C VAL A 155 -16.75 -8.09 -8.27
N ARG A 156 -16.00 -7.55 -7.31
CA ARG A 156 -16.53 -7.13 -6.03
C ARG A 156 -17.03 -5.70 -6.20
N TYR A 157 -18.32 -5.60 -6.48
CA TYR A 157 -19.09 -4.35 -6.44
C TYR A 157 -19.09 -3.81 -5.00
N ASP A 158 -18.09 -3.02 -4.62
CA ASP A 158 -18.07 -2.38 -3.31
C ASP A 158 -18.36 -0.89 -3.46
N VAL A 159 -19.65 -0.54 -3.52
CA VAL A 159 -20.12 0.86 -3.51
C VAL A 159 -19.56 1.62 -2.31
N ALA A 160 -19.33 0.95 -1.18
CA ALA A 160 -18.75 1.60 -0.01
C ALA A 160 -17.27 1.96 -0.23
N ALA A 161 -16.52 1.14 -0.98
CA ALA A 161 -15.16 1.45 -1.39
C ALA A 161 -15.11 2.62 -2.38
N ASP A 162 -16.05 2.70 -3.34
CA ASP A 162 -16.17 3.84 -4.27
C ASP A 162 -16.42 5.15 -3.52
N GLU A 163 -17.45 5.15 -2.67
CA GLU A 163 -17.81 6.31 -1.86
C GLU A 163 -16.69 6.68 -0.89
N GLY A 164 -15.93 5.69 -0.41
CA GLY A 164 -14.68 5.87 0.32
C GLY A 164 -13.65 6.63 -0.50
N LEU A 165 -13.33 6.15 -1.69
CA LEU A 165 -12.38 6.77 -2.62
C LEU A 165 -12.81 8.21 -2.95
N LEU A 166 -14.05 8.44 -3.35
CA LEU A 166 -14.55 9.77 -3.70
C LEU A 166 -14.52 10.73 -2.50
N ARG A 167 -14.84 10.25 -1.29
CA ARG A 167 -14.72 11.04 -0.05
C ARG A 167 -13.28 11.46 0.19
N ASP A 168 -12.33 10.54 0.05
CA ASP A 168 -10.92 10.82 0.29
C ASP A 168 -10.32 11.71 -0.81
N CYS A 169 -10.72 11.54 -2.08
CA CYS A 169 -10.38 12.47 -3.17
C CYS A 169 -10.87 13.90 -2.88
N ARG A 170 -12.12 14.06 -2.42
CA ARG A 170 -12.66 15.39 -2.04
C ARG A 170 -11.88 16.00 -0.87
N ARG A 171 -11.52 15.20 0.14
CA ARG A 171 -10.68 15.64 1.27
C ARG A 171 -9.31 16.10 0.81
N LEU A 172 -8.66 15.34 -0.07
CA LEU A 172 -7.34 15.69 -0.61
C LEU A 172 -7.40 17.01 -1.39
N VAL A 173 -8.40 17.19 -2.26
CA VAL A 173 -8.60 18.45 -2.99
C VAL A 173 -8.86 19.62 -2.04
N ALA A 174 -9.63 19.42 -0.97
CA ALA A 174 -9.89 20.47 0.01
C ALA A 174 -8.63 20.86 0.79
N ALA A 175 -7.79 19.88 1.17
CA ALA A 175 -6.57 20.11 1.94
C ALA A 175 -5.46 20.82 1.14
N LEU A 176 -5.44 20.65 -0.20
CA LEU A 176 -4.39 21.18 -1.08
C LEU A 176 -4.79 22.46 -1.83
N LYS A 177 -6.01 22.97 -1.60
CA LYS A 177 -6.43 24.30 -2.04
C LYS A 177 -5.85 25.35 -1.10
N VAL A 178 -4.56 25.63 -1.25
CA VAL A 178 -3.89 26.84 -0.73
C VAL A 178 -3.53 27.72 -1.92
#